data_AF-A0A9E4ZG19-F1
#
_entry.id   AF-A0A9E4ZG19-F1
#
_cell.length_a   1.000
_cell.length_b   1.000
_cell.length_c   1.000
_cell.angle_alpha   90.00
_cell.angle_beta   90.00
_cell.angle_gamma   90.00
#
_symmetry.space_group_name_H-M   'P 1'
#
loop_
_entity.id
_entity.type
_entity.pdbx_description
1 polymer ?
#
loop_
_entity_poly.entity_id
_entity_poly.type
_entity_poly.pdbx_seq_one_letter_code
_entity_poly.pdbx_strand_id
1 'polypeptide(L)'
;MFAVSRQGRVKNVLSGSTLPYRPNVFAFRPQFFVDISETIEIKLDAIRRYNSQYKKFGSEVLIERVKAMAKTHGWALNCEYAECFEIIRMDDSLWV
;
A
#
# COMPACT_ATOMS: atom_id res chain seq x y z
N MET A 1 -13.79 5.01 -2.86
CA MET A 1 -14.07 4.72 -4.27
C MET A 1 -14.81 3.39 -4.30
N PHE A 2 -16.12 3.38 -4.59
CA PHE A 2 -16.89 2.13 -4.63
C PHE A 2 -16.64 1.45 -5.98
N ALA A 3 -15.84 0.38 -5.98
CA ALA A 3 -15.64 -0.43 -7.17
C ALA A 3 -16.84 -1.37 -7.35
N VAL A 4 -17.78 -1.00 -8.22
CA VAL A 4 -18.81 -1.94 -8.70
C VAL A 4 -18.14 -2.84 -9.74
N SER A 5 -17.53 -3.93 -9.29
CA SER A 5 -17.11 -5.01 -10.18
C SER A 5 -18.35 -5.81 -10.57
N ARG A 6 -18.71 -5.81 -11.86
CA ARG A 6 -19.75 -6.70 -12.40
C ARG A 6 -19.43 -8.13 -11.97
N GLN A 7 -20.38 -8.79 -11.30
CA GLN A 7 -20.24 -10.17 -10.83
C GLN A 7 -19.65 -11.06 -11.94
N GLY A 8 -18.50 -11.69 -11.66
CA GLY A 8 -17.97 -12.80 -12.46
C GLY A 8 -16.50 -12.73 -12.89
N ARG A 9 -15.90 -11.56 -13.12
CA ARG A 9 -14.56 -11.49 -13.79
C ARG A 9 -13.36 -11.25 -12.87
N VAL A 10 -13.49 -10.44 -11.83
CA VAL A 10 -12.33 -10.01 -11.01
C VAL A 10 -12.41 -10.64 -9.64
N LYS A 11 -11.72 -11.76 -9.41
CA LYS A 11 -11.74 -12.52 -8.15
C LYS A 11 -11.37 -11.71 -6.92
N ASN A 12 -10.27 -10.97 -7.00
CA ASN A 12 -9.68 -10.24 -5.88
C ASN A 12 -9.61 -8.74 -6.21
N VAL A 13 -9.98 -7.92 -5.25
CA VAL A 13 -9.93 -6.46 -5.33
C VAL A 13 -9.33 -5.96 -4.03
N LEU A 14 -8.12 -5.43 -4.12
CA LEU A 14 -7.39 -4.80 -3.03
C LEU A 14 -7.31 -3.30 -3.30
N SER A 15 -7.56 -2.48 -2.27
CA SER A 15 -7.39 -1.03 -2.34
C SER A 15 -6.13 -0.64 -1.56
N GLY A 16 -5.20 0.05 -2.22
CA GLY A 16 -4.04 0.63 -1.56
C GLY A 16 -4.40 1.88 -0.75
N SER A 17 -3.58 2.20 0.25
CA SER A 17 -3.68 3.47 0.96
C SER A 17 -3.27 4.64 0.07
N THR A 18 -4.03 5.74 0.10
CA THR A 18 -3.60 6.98 -0.56
C THR A 18 -2.51 7.65 0.27
N LEU A 19 -1.31 7.78 -0.29
CA LEU A 19 -0.24 8.60 0.28
C LEU A 19 -0.51 10.10 0.02
N PRO A 20 -0.29 11.01 1.00
CA PRO A 20 -0.38 10.81 2.45
C PRO A 20 -1.85 10.63 2.88
N TYR A 21 -2.09 9.80 3.88
CA TYR A 21 -3.42 9.56 4.44
C TYR A 21 -4.05 10.90 4.84
N ARG A 22 -5.06 11.33 4.08
CA ARG A 22 -5.89 12.46 4.46
C ARG A 22 -6.99 11.92 5.37
N PRO A 23 -7.15 12.45 6.59
CA PRO A 23 -8.29 12.11 7.43
C PRO A 23 -9.58 12.27 6.63
N ASN A 24 -10.35 11.19 6.52
CA ASN A 24 -11.61 11.14 5.82
C ASN A 24 -12.66 10.46 6.71
N VAL A 25 -13.93 10.56 6.33
CA VAL A 25 -15.04 9.93 7.08
C VAL A 25 -14.94 8.39 7.03
N PHE A 26 -14.31 7.84 5.99
CA PHE A 26 -14.10 6.41 5.78
C PHE A 26 -12.62 6.07 5.89
N ALA A 27 -12.15 5.92 7.12
CA ALA A 27 -10.75 5.60 7.41
C ALA A 27 -10.31 4.35 6.63
N PHE A 28 -9.09 4.40 6.13
CA PHE A 28 -8.43 3.24 5.51
C PHE A 28 -8.28 2.12 6.54
N ARG A 29 -8.74 0.92 6.20
CA ARG A 29 -8.70 -0.26 7.09
C ARG A 29 -7.72 -1.29 6.54
N PRO A 30 -6.48 -1.36 7.06
CA PRO A 30 -5.51 -2.35 6.61
C PRO A 30 -5.96 -3.74 7.08
N GLN A 31 -6.12 -4.66 6.13
CA GLN A 31 -6.60 -6.03 6.38
C GLN A 31 -5.67 -7.08 5.77
N PHE A 32 -5.01 -6.75 4.67
CA PHE A 32 -4.05 -7.61 4.00
C PHE A 32 -2.68 -6.95 4.00
N PHE A 33 -1.64 -7.71 4.29
CA PHE A 33 -0.27 -7.22 4.37
C PHE A 33 0.66 -8.14 3.60
N VAL A 34 1.65 -7.55 2.94
CA VAL A 34 2.64 -8.25 2.12
C VAL A 34 4.03 -7.83 2.59
N ASP A 35 4.89 -8.81 2.88
CA ASP A 35 6.30 -8.57 3.15
C ASP A 35 6.98 -8.06 1.87
N ILE A 36 7.59 -6.89 1.95
CA ILE A 36 8.32 -6.25 0.86
C ILE A 36 9.78 -6.00 1.23
N SER A 37 10.32 -6.74 2.21
CA SER A 37 11.67 -6.52 2.74
C SER A 37 12.74 -6.64 1.65
N GLU A 38 12.59 -7.61 0.75
CA GLU A 38 13.51 -7.83 -0.37
C GLU A 38 13.33 -6.83 -1.54
N THR A 39 12.20 -6.10 -1.58
CA THR A 39 11.82 -5.25 -2.71
C THR A 39 11.64 -3.78 -2.35
N ILE A 40 11.91 -3.39 -1.11
CA ILE A 40 11.71 -2.03 -0.62
C ILE A 40 12.48 -0.99 -1.44
N GLU A 41 13.74 -1.28 -1.81
CA GLU A 41 14.55 -0.32 -2.57
C GLU A 41 14.02 -0.14 -4.01
N ILE A 42 13.49 -1.20 -4.63
CA ILE A 42 12.83 -1.12 -5.95
C ILE A 42 11.63 -0.16 -5.89
N LYS A 43 10.82 -0.26 -4.83
CA LYS A 43 9.68 0.63 -4.60
C LYS A 43 10.11 2.09 -4.43
N LEU A 44 11.13 2.34 -3.61
CA LEU A 44 11.61 3.70 -3.33
C LEU A 44 12.19 4.34 -4.60
N ASP A 45 12.96 3.58 -5.39
CA ASP A 45 13.50 4.04 -6.66
C ASP A 45 12.40 4.31 -7.69
N ALA A 46 11.36 3.46 -7.74
CA ALA A 46 10.21 3.71 -8.59
C ALA A 46 9.52 5.05 -8.23
N ILE A 47 9.38 5.36 -6.94
CA ILE A 47 8.83 6.65 -6.48
C ILE A 47 9.69 7.84 -6.93
N ARG A 48 11.02 7.73 -6.82
CA ARG A 48 11.97 8.77 -7.28
C ARG A 48 11.82 9.08 -8.77
N ARG A 49 11.44 8.11 -9.61
CA ARG A 49 11.24 8.32 -11.06
C ARG A 49 10.07 9.25 -11.38
N TYR A 50 9.09 9.42 -10.50
CA TYR A 50 7.99 10.37 -10.68
C TYR A 50 8.44 11.81 -10.36
N ASN A 51 9.41 12.33 -11.12
CA ASN A 51 10.13 13.58 -10.85
C ASN A 51 9.24 14.75 -10.42
N SER A 52 8.10 14.98 -11.07
CA SER A 52 7.19 16.07 -10.73
C SER A 52 6.53 15.88 -9.36
N GLN A 53 6.12 14.66 -9.03
CA GLN A 53 5.49 14.35 -7.74
C GLN A 53 6.52 14.23 -6.63
N TYR A 54 7.65 13.57 -6.90
CA TYR A 54 8.77 13.45 -5.99
C TYR A 54 9.21 14.83 -5.47
N LYS A 55 9.44 15.80 -6.37
CA LYS A 55 9.77 17.19 -5.97
C LYS A 55 8.64 17.88 -5.22
N LYS A 56 7.40 17.76 -5.70
CA LYS A 56 6.22 18.39 -5.10
C LYS A 56 6.00 17.96 -3.65
N PHE A 57 6.34 16.72 -3.31
CA PHE A 57 6.07 16.14 -1.99
C PHE A 57 7.31 16.05 -1.08
N GLY A 58 8.39 16.77 -1.40
CA GLY A 58 9.54 16.93 -0.51
C GLY A 58 10.74 16.02 -0.82
N SER A 59 10.82 15.44 -2.01
CA SER A 59 11.97 14.66 -2.48
C SER A 59 12.34 13.52 -1.52
N GLU A 60 13.56 13.43 -1.00
CA GLU A 60 13.95 12.35 -0.06
C GLU A 60 13.12 12.34 1.23
N VAL A 61 12.52 13.46 1.65
CA VAL A 61 11.59 13.47 2.79
C VAL A 61 10.34 12.62 2.50
N LEU A 62 9.87 12.57 1.25
CA LEU A 62 8.81 11.64 0.84
C LEU A 62 9.28 10.19 0.99
N ILE A 63 10.49 9.89 0.56
CA ILE A 63 11.06 8.54 0.60
C ILE A 63 11.19 8.06 2.05
N GLU A 64 11.72 8.90 2.94
CA GLU A 64 11.81 8.61 4.37
C GLU A 64 10.43 8.31 4.98
N ARG A 65 9.42 9.12 4.66
CA ARG A 65 8.05 8.90 5.14
C ARG A 65 7.48 7.58 4.65
N VAL A 66 7.65 7.27 3.36
CA VAL A 66 7.19 6.00 2.76
C VAL A 66 7.89 4.81 3.41
N LYS A 67 9.20 4.89 3.60
CA LYS A 67 9.99 3.83 4.26
C LYS A 67 9.56 3.64 5.72
N ALA A 68 9.30 4.73 6.44
CA ALA A 68 8.82 4.68 7.82
C ALA A 68 7.44 4.00 7.94
N MET A 69 6.49 4.32 7.04
CA MET A 69 5.19 3.62 7.02
C MET A 69 5.35 2.14 6.73
N ALA A 70 6.19 1.78 5.75
CA ALA A 70 6.45 0.38 5.44
C ALA A 70 7.05 -0.37 6.64
N LYS A 71 7.94 0.28 7.40
CA LYS A 71 8.52 -0.27 8.63
C LYS A 71 7.48 -0.45 9.74
N THR A 72 6.57 0.51 9.93
CA THR A 72 5.46 0.38 10.89
C THR A 72 4.55 -0.80 10.55
N HIS A 73 4.24 -1.00 9.27
CA HIS A 73 3.46 -2.16 8.84
C HIS A 73 4.25 -3.46 8.97
N GLY A 74 5.56 -3.45 8.67
CA GLY A 74 6.43 -4.61 8.83
C GLY A 74 6.47 -5.10 10.28
N TRP A 75 6.56 -4.15 11.23
CA TRP A 75 6.50 -4.47 12.66
C TRP A 75 5.23 -5.20 13.06
N ALA A 76 4.07 -4.85 12.49
CA ALA A 76 2.80 -5.53 12.77
C ALA A 76 2.79 -7.00 12.29
N LEU A 77 3.65 -7.37 11.35
CA LEU A 77 3.80 -8.73 10.80
C LEU A 77 5.08 -9.46 11.24
N ASN A 78 5.92 -8.84 12.06
CA ASN A 78 7.26 -9.37 12.39
C ASN A 78 8.18 -9.54 11.15
N CYS A 79 8.13 -8.59 10.21
CA CYS A 79 9.08 -8.45 9.08
C CYS A 79 9.67 -7.02 9.03
N GLU A 80 10.69 -6.77 8.19
CA GLU A 80 11.37 -5.47 8.19
C GLU A 80 10.52 -4.37 7.55
N TYR A 81 9.89 -4.68 6.40
CA TYR A 81 9.01 -3.77 5.69
C TYR A 81 7.78 -4.51 5.16
N ALA A 82 6.60 -3.94 5.34
CA ALA A 82 5.38 -4.44 4.72
C ALA A 82 4.58 -3.34 4.03
N GLU A 83 3.78 -3.75 3.05
CA GLU A 83 2.76 -2.93 2.45
C GLU A 83 1.38 -3.49 2.77
N CYS A 84 0.41 -2.61 3.02
CA CYS A 84 -0.92 -2.99 3.46
C CYS A 84 -2.00 -2.54 2.48
N PHE A 85 -3.09 -3.30 2.47
CA PHE A 85 -4.24 -3.10 1.59
C PHE A 85 -5.55 -3.30 2.35
N GLU A 86 -6.58 -2.57 1.94
CA GLU A 86 -7.96 -2.85 2.32
C GLU A 86 -8.54 -3.88 1.35
N ILE A 87 -9.15 -4.94 1.89
CA ILE A 87 -9.78 -5.98 1.08
C ILE A 87 -11.19 -5.51 0.73
N ILE A 88 -11.41 -5.24 -0.55
CA ILE A 88 -12.76 -4.97 -1.08
C ILE A 88 -13.42 -6.28 -1.49
N ARG A 89 -12.63 -7.22 -2.01
CA ARG A 89 -13.06 -8.57 -2.37
C ARG A 89 -11.85 -9.51 -2.38
N MET A 90 -11.99 -10.70 -1.84
CA MET A 90 -10.95 -11.74 -1.93
C MET A 90 -11.63 -13.10 -2.08
N ASP A 91 -11.09 -13.94 -2.94
CA ASP A 91 -11.48 -15.34 -3.11
C ASP A 91 -10.85 -16.17 -2.01
N ASP A 92 -11.65 -16.92 -1.25
CA ASP A 92 -11.19 -17.71 -0.11
C ASP A 92 -10.19 -18.81 -0.51
N SER A 93 -10.20 -19.21 -1.78
CA SER A 93 -9.22 -20.16 -2.34
C SER A 93 -7.76 -19.69 -2.26
N LEU A 94 -7.49 -18.42 -1.94
CA LEU A 94 -6.12 -17.94 -1.69
C LEU A 94 -5.54 -18.42 -0.35
N TRP A 95 -6.37 -18.92 0.56
CA TRP A 95 -5.97 -19.37 1.90
C TRP A 95 -5.95 -20.90 2.05
N VAL A 96 -6.35 -21.64 1.01
CA VAL A 96 -6.51 -23.10 1.00
C VAL A 96 -5.44 -23.75 0.13
#